data_AF-A0A148KLL1-F1
#
_entry.id   AF-A0A148KLL1-F1
#
_cell.length_a   1.000
_cell.length_b   1.000
_cell.length_c   1.000
_cell.angle_alpha   90.00
_cell.angle_beta   90.00
_cell.angle_gamma   90.00
#
_symmetry.space_group_name_H-M   'P 1'
#
loop_
_entity.id
_entity.type
_entity.pdbx_description
1 polymer ?
#
loop_
_entity_poly.entity_id
_entity_poly.type
_entity_poly.pdbx_seq_one_letter_code
_entity_poly.pdbx_strand_id
1 'polypeptide(L)'
;MPNTKQTTTEQTPQIAGWFKPVAIVLLIWNLLGLLAFIQHLMLTPEHIAALPVAEQALYQNNPLWITIAFACAVFGGVLGCLALVLKKAWAIPLLWLSLLGVLAQNFHSFFMSEVLEVYGVTALIMPTLVILISIYLCYLSHSAVKRQWLN
;
A
#
# COMPACT_ATOMS: atom_id res chain seq x y z
N MET A 1 3.24 -36.78 -50.15
CA MET A 1 3.14 -36.65 -48.68
C MET A 1 2.94 -35.16 -48.35
N PRO A 2 1.77 -34.71 -47.89
CA PRO A 2 1.60 -33.31 -47.50
C PRO A 2 2.15 -33.07 -46.08
N ASN A 3 2.97 -32.03 -45.93
CA ASN A 3 3.52 -31.55 -44.67
C ASN A 3 2.43 -30.86 -43.85
N THR A 4 2.04 -31.46 -42.73
CA THR A 4 1.11 -30.87 -41.75
C THR A 4 1.85 -29.80 -40.96
N LYS A 5 1.63 -28.52 -41.32
CA LYS A 5 2.06 -27.39 -40.49
C LYS A 5 1.29 -27.46 -39.16
N GLN A 6 1.98 -27.78 -38.07
CA GLN A 6 1.44 -27.65 -36.72
C GLN A 6 1.28 -26.16 -36.41
N THR A 7 0.06 -25.66 -36.44
CA THR A 7 -0.29 -24.34 -35.92
C THR A 7 -0.27 -24.42 -34.39
N THR A 8 0.84 -24.01 -33.78
CA THR A 8 0.87 -23.68 -32.35
C THR A 8 -0.10 -22.52 -32.12
N THR A 9 -1.26 -22.82 -31.55
CA THR A 9 -2.17 -21.81 -31.03
C THR A 9 -1.46 -21.10 -29.88
N GLU A 10 -1.02 -19.86 -30.12
CA GLU A 10 -0.62 -18.95 -29.05
C GLU A 10 -1.85 -18.72 -28.17
N GLN A 11 -1.97 -19.48 -27.07
CA GLN A 11 -3.00 -19.25 -26.08
C GLN A 11 -2.62 -18.00 -25.29
N THR A 12 -3.22 -16.86 -25.64
CA THR A 12 -3.09 -15.64 -24.83
C THR A 12 -3.56 -15.97 -23.41
N PRO A 13 -2.72 -15.78 -22.38
CA PRO A 13 -3.05 -16.18 -21.02
C PRO A 13 -4.33 -15.45 -20.58
N GLN A 14 -5.39 -16.23 -20.35
CA GLN A 14 -6.68 -15.68 -19.96
C GLN A 14 -6.58 -15.12 -18.54
N ILE A 15 -6.76 -13.80 -18.42
CA ILE A 15 -6.74 -13.12 -17.13
C ILE A 15 -7.97 -13.55 -16.34
N ALA A 16 -7.78 -13.94 -15.07
CA ALA A 16 -8.90 -14.31 -14.23
C ALA A 16 -9.84 -13.12 -14.03
N GLY A 17 -11.15 -13.32 -14.24
CA GLY A 17 -12.15 -12.25 -14.19
C GLY A 17 -12.21 -11.48 -12.87
N TRP A 18 -11.77 -12.09 -11.76
CA TRP A 18 -11.71 -11.47 -10.43
C TRP A 18 -10.52 -10.52 -10.25
N PHE A 19 -9.46 -10.64 -11.06
CA PHE A 19 -8.22 -9.88 -10.87
C PHE A 19 -8.47 -8.36 -10.94
N LYS A 20 -9.21 -7.93 -11.97
CA LYS A 20 -9.44 -6.50 -12.22
C LYS A 20 -10.34 -5.85 -11.15
N PRO A 21 -11.48 -6.44 -10.74
CA PRO A 21 -12.24 -5.96 -9.59
C PRO A 21 -11.42 -5.85 -8.30
N VAL A 22 -10.62 -6.87 -7.97
CA VAL A 22 -9.74 -6.84 -6.78
C VAL A 22 -8.73 -5.71 -6.86
N ALA A 23 -8.06 -5.54 -8.01
CA ALA A 23 -7.10 -4.45 -8.21
C ALA A 23 -7.76 -3.05 -8.06
N ILE A 24 -9.00 -2.88 -8.52
CA ILE A 24 -9.76 -1.63 -8.37
C ILE A 24 -10.10 -1.37 -6.89
N VAL A 25 -10.57 -2.38 -6.17
CA VAL A 25 -10.87 -2.25 -4.73
C VAL A 25 -9.60 -1.86 -3.94
N LEU A 26 -8.48 -2.49 -4.25
CA LEU A 26 -7.20 -2.16 -3.62
C LEU A 26 -6.67 -0.77 -4.01
N LEU A 27 -6.96 -0.30 -5.23
CA LEU A 27 -6.67 1.08 -5.62
C LEU A 27 -7.48 2.07 -4.78
N ILE A 28 -8.78 1.81 -4.59
CA ILE A 28 -9.64 2.64 -3.72
C ILE A 28 -9.09 2.64 -2.29
N TRP A 29 -8.71 1.48 -1.75
CA TRP A 29 -8.07 1.40 -0.44
C TRP A 29 -6.82 2.28 -0.33
N ASN A 30 -5.94 2.26 -1.33
CA ASN A 30 -4.74 3.09 -1.34
C ASN A 30 -5.04 4.58 -1.48
N LEU A 31 -6.12 4.95 -2.17
CA LEU A 31 -6.60 6.34 -2.20
C LEU A 31 -7.09 6.80 -0.83
N LEU A 32 -7.74 5.93 -0.03
CA LEU A 32 -8.07 6.26 1.36
C LEU A 32 -6.82 6.51 2.20
N GLY A 33 -5.76 5.73 2.00
CA GLY A 33 -4.45 5.97 2.62
C GLY A 33 -3.85 7.32 2.22
N LEU A 34 -3.94 7.68 0.94
CA LEU A 34 -3.49 9.00 0.46
C LEU A 34 -4.28 10.14 1.09
N LEU A 35 -5.59 9.99 1.26
CA LEU A 35 -6.42 10.99 1.96
C LEU A 35 -5.98 11.12 3.43
N ALA A 36 -5.71 10.02 4.12
CA ALA A 36 -5.19 10.06 5.49
C ALA A 36 -3.83 10.76 5.58
N PHE A 37 -2.95 10.56 4.59
CA PHE A 37 -1.69 11.29 4.49
C PHE A 37 -1.90 12.79 4.30
N ILE A 38 -2.82 13.20 3.43
CA ILE A 38 -3.15 14.62 3.23
C ILE A 38 -3.71 15.22 4.53
N GLN A 39 -4.60 14.52 5.23
CA GLN A 39 -5.12 14.96 6.53
C GLN A 39 -3.99 15.12 7.56
N HIS A 40 -3.02 14.21 7.58
CA HIS A 40 -1.85 14.31 8.43
C HIS A 40 -1.01 15.56 8.12
N LEU A 41 -0.83 15.90 6.84
CA LEU A 41 -0.12 17.13 6.44
C LEU A 41 -0.90 18.43 6.73
N MET A 42 -2.23 18.35 6.81
CA MET A 42 -3.09 19.48 7.14
C MET A 42 -3.26 19.69 8.66
N LEU A 43 -2.63 18.85 9.48
CA LEU A 43 -2.65 19.00 10.93
C LEU A 43 -1.88 20.27 11.31
N THR A 44 -2.58 21.25 11.88
CA THR A 44 -1.96 22.51 12.31
C THR A 44 -1.65 22.46 13.81
N PRO A 45 -0.73 23.30 14.32
CA PRO A 45 -0.47 23.39 15.75
C PRO A 45 -1.72 23.68 16.58
N GLU A 46 -2.66 24.47 16.04
CA GLU A 46 -3.93 24.79 16.70
C GLU A 46 -4.84 23.56 16.80
N HIS A 47 -4.90 22.73 15.75
CA HIS A 47 -5.62 21.46 15.79
C HIS A 47 -5.00 20.49 16.81
N ILE A 48 -3.67 20.43 16.90
CA ILE A 48 -2.97 19.61 17.90
C ILE A 48 -3.28 20.13 19.31
N ALA A 49 -3.23 21.45 19.53
CA ALA A 49 -3.50 22.05 20.84
C ALA A 49 -4.94 21.79 21.33
N ALA A 50 -5.88 21.50 20.43
CA ALA A 50 -7.25 21.11 20.76
C ALA A 50 -7.39 19.64 21.19
N LEU A 51 -6.38 18.79 20.99
CA LEU A 51 -6.38 17.39 21.42
C LEU A 51 -6.11 17.27 22.94
N PRO A 52 -6.51 16.16 23.57
CA PRO A 52 -6.09 15.83 24.94
C PRO A 52 -4.55 15.83 25.07
N VAL A 53 -4.03 16.27 26.23
CA VAL A 53 -2.58 16.42 26.47
C VAL A 53 -1.79 15.13 26.16
N ALA A 54 -2.35 13.98 26.50
CA ALA A 54 -1.74 12.68 26.20
C ALA A 54 -1.59 12.42 24.69
N GLU A 55 -2.53 12.89 23.87
CA GLU A 55 -2.47 12.75 22.41
C GLU A 55 -1.55 13.77 21.76
N GLN A 56 -1.42 14.97 22.36
CA GLN A 56 -0.51 16.01 21.84
C GLN A 56 0.94 15.53 21.80
N ALA A 57 1.38 14.78 22.81
CA ALA A 57 2.74 14.24 22.90
C ALA A 57 3.11 13.36 21.69
N LEU A 58 2.12 12.69 21.09
CA LEU A 58 2.30 11.84 19.90
C LEU A 58 2.70 12.63 18.65
N TYR A 59 2.43 13.93 18.62
CA TYR A 59 2.72 14.81 17.48
C TYR A 59 3.95 15.70 17.69
N GLN A 60 4.36 15.94 18.95
CA GLN A 60 5.38 16.93 19.29
C GLN A 60 6.80 16.58 18.82
N ASN A 61 7.08 15.33 18.42
CA ASN A 61 8.43 14.89 18.03
C ASN A 61 8.46 13.97 16.81
N ASN A 62 7.46 14.05 15.91
CA ASN A 62 7.44 13.15 14.74
C ASN A 62 8.62 13.45 13.80
N PRO A 63 9.55 12.49 13.60
CA PRO A 63 10.71 12.75 12.78
C PRO A 63 10.32 12.77 11.29
N LEU A 64 10.99 13.64 10.52
CA LEU A 64 10.70 13.85 9.09
C LEU A 64 10.73 12.55 8.26
N TRP A 65 11.58 11.59 8.64
CA TRP A 65 11.68 10.31 7.94
C TRP A 65 10.39 9.47 8.02
N ILE A 66 9.54 9.66 9.04
CA ILE A 66 8.22 9.01 9.14
C ILE A 66 7.27 9.57 8.10
N THR A 67 7.25 10.88 7.93
CA THR A 67 6.44 11.55 6.91
C THR A 67 6.89 11.11 5.51
N ILE A 68 8.19 10.97 5.28
CA ILE A 68 8.74 10.43 4.03
C ILE A 68 8.32 8.97 3.84
N ALA A 69 8.43 8.13 4.87
CA ALA A 69 8.00 6.74 4.81
C ALA A 69 6.49 6.62 4.50
N PHE A 70 5.66 7.47 5.11
CA PHE A 70 4.23 7.53 4.84
C PHE A 70 3.95 7.96 3.40
N ALA A 71 4.65 8.98 2.89
CA ALA A 71 4.55 9.38 1.50
C ALA A 71 4.90 8.21 0.55
N CYS A 72 6.02 7.52 0.79
CA CYS A 72 6.40 6.34 0.01
C CYS A 72 5.33 5.23 0.07
N ALA A 73 4.75 4.99 1.26
CA ALA A 73 3.68 4.04 1.46
C ALA A 73 2.47 4.33 0.56
N VAL A 74 1.93 5.55 0.63
CA VAL A 74 0.69 5.92 -0.08
C VAL A 74 0.91 6.13 -1.57
N PHE A 75 1.97 6.84 -1.98
CA PHE A 75 2.24 7.09 -3.39
C PHE A 75 2.66 5.80 -4.11
N GLY A 76 3.53 4.99 -3.49
CA GLY A 76 3.88 3.68 -4.02
C GLY A 76 2.67 2.76 -4.15
N GLY A 77 1.77 2.81 -3.17
CA GLY A 77 0.56 2.00 -3.13
C GLY A 77 -0.47 2.40 -4.20
N VAL A 78 -0.75 3.70 -4.34
CA VAL A 78 -1.64 4.24 -5.39
C VAL A 78 -1.08 3.98 -6.78
N LEU A 79 0.18 4.35 -7.04
CA LEU A 79 0.79 4.17 -8.36
C LEU A 79 0.95 2.68 -8.69
N GLY A 80 1.30 1.85 -7.72
CA GLY A 80 1.42 0.40 -7.89
C GLY A 80 0.08 -0.26 -8.20
N CYS A 81 -1.00 0.10 -7.48
CA CYS A 81 -2.35 -0.39 -7.78
C CYS A 81 -2.86 0.10 -9.13
N LEU A 82 -2.57 1.35 -9.50
CA LEU A 82 -2.90 1.89 -10.81
C LEU A 82 -2.18 1.10 -11.90
N ALA A 83 -0.89 0.81 -11.73
CA ALA A 83 -0.12 -0.03 -12.64
C ALA A 83 -0.69 -1.46 -12.74
N LEU A 84 -1.19 -2.05 -11.65
CA LEU A 84 -1.90 -3.35 -11.68
C LEU A 84 -3.18 -3.28 -12.53
N VAL A 85 -4.00 -2.25 -12.35
CA VAL A 85 -5.23 -2.06 -13.14
C VAL A 85 -4.90 -1.85 -14.62
N LEU A 86 -3.81 -1.14 -14.92
CA LEU A 86 -3.28 -0.91 -16.27
C LEU A 86 -2.47 -2.10 -16.82
N LYS A 87 -2.33 -3.18 -16.05
CA LYS A 87 -1.62 -4.41 -16.41
C LYS A 87 -0.14 -4.19 -16.76
N LYS A 88 0.58 -3.44 -15.93
CA LYS A 88 1.99 -3.11 -16.18
C LYS A 88 2.94 -3.74 -15.16
N ALA A 89 4.07 -4.27 -15.62
CA ALA A 89 5.07 -4.94 -14.77
C ALA A 89 5.78 -3.99 -13.77
N TRP A 90 5.82 -2.69 -14.05
CA TRP A 90 6.36 -1.69 -13.11
C TRP A 90 5.51 -1.48 -11.85
N ALA A 91 4.37 -2.18 -11.72
CA ALA A 91 3.64 -2.31 -10.47
C ALA A 91 4.48 -2.94 -9.35
N ILE A 92 5.37 -3.89 -9.66
CA ILE A 92 6.17 -4.62 -8.66
C ILE A 92 7.04 -3.67 -7.82
N PRO A 93 7.97 -2.89 -8.40
CA PRO A 93 8.86 -2.05 -7.61
C PRO A 93 8.09 -0.98 -6.81
N LEU A 94 6.98 -0.47 -7.33
CA LEU A 94 6.14 0.51 -6.62
C LEU A 94 5.43 -0.07 -5.40
N LEU A 95 4.92 -1.30 -5.50
CA LEU A 95 4.28 -1.97 -4.38
C LEU A 95 5.29 -2.41 -3.31
N TRP A 96 6.51 -2.78 -3.71
CA TRP A 96 7.61 -2.98 -2.76
C TRP A 96 7.99 -1.70 -2.03
N LEU A 97 8.12 -0.58 -2.75
CA LEU A 97 8.35 0.72 -2.13
C LEU A 97 7.25 1.07 -1.12
N SER A 98 5.99 0.81 -1.49
CA SER A 98 4.84 0.98 -0.60
C SER A 98 4.97 0.15 0.66
N LEU A 99 5.27 -1.16 0.53
CA LEU A 99 5.44 -2.06 1.65
C LEU A 99 6.56 -1.60 2.59
N LEU A 100 7.71 -1.19 2.05
CA LEU A 100 8.82 -0.68 2.85
C LEU A 100 8.43 0.60 3.61
N GLY A 101 7.70 1.51 2.96
CA GLY A 101 7.17 2.71 3.61
C GLY A 101 6.21 2.37 4.76
N VAL A 102 5.29 1.43 4.54
CA VAL A 102 4.36 0.95 5.58
C VAL A 102 5.13 0.34 6.75
N LEU A 103 6.12 -0.51 6.49
CA LEU A 103 6.91 -1.14 7.56
C LEU A 103 7.71 -0.11 8.35
N ALA A 104 8.35 0.85 7.68
CA ALA A 104 9.12 1.90 8.34
C ALA A 104 8.23 2.80 9.21
N GLN A 105 7.06 3.21 8.71
CA GLN A 105 6.09 3.99 9.48
C GLN A 105 5.61 3.21 10.71
N ASN A 106 5.18 1.97 10.54
CA ASN A 106 4.59 1.18 11.63
C ASN A 106 5.64 0.75 12.67
N PHE A 107 6.89 0.54 12.26
CA PHE A 107 7.99 0.28 13.19
C PHE A 107 8.13 1.42 14.21
N HIS A 108 8.06 2.68 13.76
CA HIS A 108 8.10 3.82 14.68
C HIS A 108 6.87 3.86 15.59
N SER A 109 5.67 3.69 15.03
CA SER A 109 4.44 3.68 15.82
C SER A 109 4.44 2.62 16.92
N PHE A 110 4.97 1.44 16.65
CA PHE A 110 4.94 0.33 17.62
C PHE A 110 6.06 0.34 18.64
N PHE A 111 7.27 0.76 18.25
CA PHE A 111 8.47 0.61 19.08
C PHE A 111 9.03 1.92 19.61
N MET A 112 8.70 3.05 18.99
CA MET A 112 9.32 4.34 19.31
C MET A 112 8.32 5.39 19.81
N SER A 113 7.02 5.16 19.64
CA SER A 113 5.98 6.11 20.01
C SER A 113 5.17 5.64 21.23
N GLU A 114 4.62 6.60 21.98
CA GLU A 114 3.74 6.35 23.14
C GLU A 114 2.30 5.97 22.71
N VAL A 115 2.06 5.72 21.42
CA VAL A 115 0.73 5.37 20.86
C VAL A 115 0.08 4.21 21.60
N LEU A 116 0.85 3.20 21.99
CA LEU A 116 0.32 2.04 22.70
C LEU A 116 -0.09 2.38 24.14
N GLU A 117 0.57 3.34 24.79
CA GLU A 117 0.22 3.80 26.14
C GLU A 117 -1.03 4.69 26.12
N VAL A 118 -1.17 5.52 25.08
CA VAL A 118 -2.30 6.45 24.94
C VAL A 118 -3.57 5.75 24.46
N TYR A 119 -3.48 4.93 23.41
CA TYR A 119 -4.64 4.33 22.76
C TYR A 119 -4.82 2.83 23.07
N GLY A 120 -3.84 2.18 23.72
CA GLY A 120 -3.90 0.76 24.04
C GLY A 120 -3.79 -0.14 22.81
N VAL A 121 -4.09 -1.43 23.00
CA VAL A 121 -3.92 -2.47 21.96
C VAL A 121 -4.77 -2.26 20.70
N THR A 122 -5.83 -1.45 20.79
CA THR A 122 -6.68 -1.11 19.63
C THR A 122 -5.91 -0.32 18.57
N ALA A 123 -4.88 0.43 18.97
CA ALA A 123 -4.00 1.16 18.07
C ALA A 123 -3.23 0.28 17.08
N LEU A 124 -3.13 -1.03 17.36
CA LEU A 124 -2.41 -1.98 16.51
C LEU A 124 -3.27 -2.51 15.35
N ILE A 125 -4.59 -2.39 15.43
CA ILE A 125 -5.53 -3.06 14.50
C ILE A 125 -5.37 -2.51 13.08
N MET A 126 -5.48 -1.19 12.91
CA MET A 126 -5.38 -0.55 11.60
C MET A 126 -3.98 -0.70 10.97
N PRO A 127 -2.87 -0.39 11.68
CA PRO A 127 -1.52 -0.73 11.27
C PRO A 127 -1.34 -2.16 10.75
N THR A 128 -1.83 -3.15 11.49
CA THR A 128 -1.71 -4.56 11.13
C THR A 128 -2.49 -4.86 9.85
N LEU A 129 -3.70 -4.34 9.72
CA LEU A 129 -4.51 -4.50 8.51
C LEU A 129 -3.81 -3.90 7.28
N VAL A 130 -3.21 -2.71 7.41
CA VAL A 130 -2.46 -2.06 6.33
C VAL A 130 -1.26 -2.93 5.91
N ILE A 131 -0.49 -3.47 6.86
CA ILE A 131 0.63 -4.37 6.58
C ILE A 131 0.16 -5.60 5.78
N LEU A 132 -0.92 -6.25 6.22
CA LEU A 132 -1.47 -7.43 5.55
C LEU A 132 -1.90 -7.12 4.10
N ILE A 133 -2.55 -5.97 3.88
CA ILE A 133 -2.97 -5.54 2.54
C ILE A 133 -1.75 -5.22 1.66
N SER A 134 -0.73 -4.55 2.20
CA SER A 134 0.50 -4.25 1.45
C SER A 134 1.27 -5.52 1.06
N ILE A 135 1.35 -6.51 1.94
CA ILE A 135 1.93 -7.83 1.63
C ILE A 135 1.10 -8.53 0.55
N TYR A 136 -0.22 -8.53 0.69
CA TYR A 136 -1.12 -9.13 -0.30
C TYR A 136 -0.96 -8.49 -1.69
N LEU A 137 -0.82 -7.16 -1.75
CA LEU A 137 -0.56 -6.43 -3.00
C LEU A 137 0.75 -6.84 -3.66
N CYS A 138 1.83 -6.98 -2.88
CA CYS A 138 3.10 -7.49 -3.38
C CYS A 138 2.95 -8.92 -3.90
N TYR A 139 2.28 -9.81 -3.16
CA TYR A 139 2.02 -11.17 -3.62
C TYR A 139 1.21 -11.20 -4.93
N LEU A 140 0.13 -10.41 -5.00
CA LEU A 140 -0.75 -10.31 -6.14
C LEU A 140 0.01 -9.85 -7.40
N SER A 141 0.89 -8.86 -7.28
CA SER A 141 1.69 -8.35 -8.40
C SER A 141 2.67 -9.38 -8.95
N HIS A 142 3.36 -10.13 -8.09
CA HIS A 142 4.27 -11.21 -8.52
C HIS A 142 3.49 -12.37 -9.16
N SER A 143 2.36 -12.75 -8.58
CA SER A 143 1.47 -13.78 -9.15
C SER A 143 0.98 -13.36 -10.54
N ALA A 144 0.60 -12.09 -10.72
CA ALA A 144 0.14 -11.56 -11.99
C ALA A 144 1.24 -11.54 -13.08
N VAL A 145 2.50 -11.20 -12.73
CA VAL A 145 3.63 -11.33 -13.68
C VAL A 145 3.89 -12.79 -14.04
N LYS A 146 3.93 -13.70 -13.05
CA LYS A 146 4.16 -15.14 -13.29
C LYS A 146 3.10 -15.76 -14.21
N ARG A 147 1.86 -15.26 -14.13
CA ARG A 147 0.74 -15.67 -14.97
C ARG A 147 0.65 -14.91 -16.29
N GLN A 148 1.64 -14.05 -16.59
CA GLN A 148 1.68 -13.21 -17.80
C GLN A 148 0.43 -12.32 -17.96
N TRP A 149 -0.18 -11.91 -16.83
CA TRP A 149 -1.31 -10.98 -16.82
C TRP A 149 -0.87 -9.52 -16.91
N LEU A 150 0.40 -9.25 -16.63
CA LEU A 150 1.04 -7.95 -16.71
C LEU A 150 2.04 -7.95 -17.87
N ASN A 151 2.06 -6.84 -18.61
CA ASN A 151 2.96 -6.58 -19.73
C ASN A 151 4.16 -5.74 -19.31
#